data_AF-A0A4Y2LC94-F1
#
_entry.id   AF-A0A4Y2LC94-F1
#
_cell.length_a   1.000
_cell.length_b   1.000
_cell.length_c   1.000
_cell.angle_alpha   90.00
_cell.angle_beta   90.00
_cell.angle_gamma   90.00
#
_symmetry.space_group_name_H-M   'P 1'
#
loop_
_entity.id
_entity.type
_entity.pdbx_description
1 polymer ?
#
loop_
_entity_poly.entity_id
_entity_poly.type
_entity_poly.pdbx_seq_one_letter_code
_entity_poly.pdbx_strand_id
1 'polypeptide(L)'
;MRKYFITPKLVAALDRCQFSMRDSVFILEATIDALGYNVDEFTLSKSSIQRIRTEKRKERAVNIKIDFQNEVPDEVTLHWDGKLLPALSAQRKKNACL
;
A
#
# COMPACT_ATOMS: atom_id res chain seq x y z
N MET A 1 -22.21 -2.60 13.75
CA MET A 1 -20.91 -1.96 13.47
C MET A 1 -20.13 -2.88 12.55
N ARG A 2 -19.69 -2.44 11.37
CA ARG A 2 -18.90 -3.29 10.46
C ARG A 2 -17.50 -3.55 11.03
N LYS A 3 -17.00 -4.77 10.89
CA LYS A 3 -15.69 -5.21 11.37
C LYS A 3 -14.59 -4.67 10.45
N TYR A 4 -13.44 -4.37 11.06
CA TYR A 4 -12.19 -4.06 10.37
C TYR A 4 -11.20 -5.18 10.67
N PHE A 5 -10.56 -5.71 9.63
CA PHE A 5 -9.56 -6.79 9.75
C PHE A 5 -8.23 -6.42 9.07
N ILE A 6 -8.07 -5.15 8.68
CA ILE A 6 -6.84 -4.66 8.06
C ILE A 6 -5.75 -4.55 9.14
N THR A 7 -4.77 -5.45 9.08
CA THR A 7 -3.61 -5.44 9.98
C THR A 7 -2.38 -4.82 9.29
N PRO A 8 -1.37 -4.36 10.03
CA PRO A 8 -0.10 -3.91 9.44
C PRO A 8 0.56 -4.98 8.55
N LYS A 9 0.48 -6.25 8.95
CA LYS A 9 0.99 -7.39 8.16
C LYS A 9 0.27 -7.53 6.83
N LEU A 10 -1.05 -7.39 6.82
CA LEU A 10 -1.85 -7.41 5.59
C LEU A 10 -1.46 -6.25 4.67
N VAL A 11 -1.35 -5.03 5.20
CA VAL A 11 -0.93 -3.85 4.42
C VAL A 11 0.45 -4.06 3.81
N ALA A 12 1.41 -4.57 4.59
CA ALA A 12 2.75 -4.87 4.10
C ALA A 12 2.74 -5.92 2.96
N ALA A 13 1.91 -6.96 3.07
CA ALA A 13 1.73 -7.95 2.01
C ALA A 13 1.14 -7.32 0.73
N LEU A 14 0.09 -6.50 0.88
CA LEU A 14 -0.52 -5.80 -0.26
C LEU A 14 0.45 -4.84 -0.96
N ASP A 15 1.31 -4.16 -0.19
CA ASP A 15 2.33 -3.26 -0.71
C ASP A 15 3.44 -4.03 -1.44
N ARG A 16 3.92 -5.14 -0.86
CA ARG A 16 4.98 -5.97 -1.44
C ARG A 16 4.54 -6.66 -2.74
N CYS A 17 3.29 -7.11 -2.80
CA CYS A 17 2.71 -7.69 -4.01
C CYS A 17 2.20 -6.64 -5.01
N GLN A 18 2.42 -5.35 -4.74
CA GLN A 18 2.02 -4.24 -5.62
C GLN A 18 0.52 -4.20 -5.95
N PHE A 19 -0.33 -4.69 -5.04
CA PHE A 19 -1.77 -4.67 -5.28
C PHE A 19 -2.31 -3.25 -5.32
N SER A 20 -3.06 -2.94 -6.38
CA SER A 20 -3.85 -1.71 -6.45
C SER A 20 -4.95 -1.72 -5.39
N MET A 21 -5.57 -0.56 -5.12
CA MET A 21 -6.71 -0.52 -4.18
C MET A 21 -7.87 -1.41 -4.66
N ARG A 22 -8.09 -1.50 -5.97
CA ARG A 22 -9.17 -2.29 -6.56
C ARG A 22 -8.91 -3.78 -6.40
N ASP A 23 -7.69 -4.22 -6.75
CA ASP A 23 -7.32 -5.63 -6.64
C ASP A 23 -7.30 -6.07 -5.17
N SER A 24 -6.92 -5.17 -4.27
CA SER A 24 -7.01 -5.41 -2.83
C SER A 24 -8.45 -5.69 -2.41
N VAL A 25 -9.43 -4.87 -2.81
CA VAL A 25 -10.86 -5.10 -2.50
C VAL A 25 -11.28 -6.47 -3.00
N PHE A 26 -11.02 -6.75 -4.28
CA PHE A 26 -11.47 -7.96 -4.95
C PHE A 26 -10.91 -9.24 -4.31
N ILE A 27 -9.61 -9.26 -4.02
CA ILE A 27 -8.98 -10.43 -3.37
C ILE A 27 -9.47 -10.61 -1.94
N LEU A 28 -9.63 -9.52 -1.20
CA LEU A 28 -10.11 -9.58 0.18
C LEU A 28 -11.55 -10.09 0.25
N GLU A 29 -12.42 -9.62 -0.65
CA GLU A 29 -13.80 -10.08 -0.78
C GLU A 29 -13.85 -11.57 -1.11
N ALA A 30 -13.14 -12.01 -2.16
CA ALA A 30 -13.08 -13.43 -2.53
C ALA A 30 -12.50 -14.32 -1.42
N THR A 31 -11.53 -13.81 -0.65
CA THR A 31 -10.95 -14.55 0.48
C THR A 31 -11.94 -14.69 1.63
N ILE A 32 -12.70 -13.64 1.94
CA ILE A 32 -13.73 -13.67 2.99
C ILE A 32 -14.84 -14.66 2.63
N ASP A 33 -15.30 -14.63 1.38
CA ASP A 33 -16.30 -15.55 0.84
C ASP A 33 -15.81 -17.00 0.88
N ALA A 34 -14.57 -17.25 0.43
CA ALA A 34 -13.95 -18.59 0.47
C ALA A 34 -13.77 -19.14 1.90
N LEU A 35 -13.63 -18.27 2.90
CA LEU A 35 -13.58 -18.65 4.31
C LEU A 35 -14.97 -18.86 4.94
N GLY A 36 -16.06 -18.66 4.18
CA GLY A 36 -17.44 -18.83 4.62
C GLY A 36 -17.95 -17.71 5.52
N TYR A 37 -17.28 -16.55 5.53
CA TYR A 37 -17.74 -15.39 6.29
C TYR A 37 -18.68 -14.52 5.45
N ASN A 38 -19.63 -13.86 6.11
CA ASN A 38 -20.47 -12.88 5.44
C ASN A 38 -19.67 -11.60 5.13
N VAL A 39 -19.54 -11.27 3.83
CA VAL A 39 -18.85 -10.08 3.33
C VAL A 39 -19.43 -8.78 3.88
N ASP A 40 -20.76 -8.71 4.11
CA ASP A 40 -21.45 -7.52 4.62
C ASP A 40 -21.04 -7.15 6.05
N GLU A 41 -20.47 -8.09 6.79
CA GLU A 41 -19.92 -7.83 8.13
C GLU A 41 -18.66 -6.96 8.07
N PHE A 42 -17.98 -6.86 6.93
CA PHE A 42 -16.69 -6.19 6.81
C PHE A 42 -16.77 -4.85 6.08
N THR A 43 -15.88 -3.92 6.45
CA THR A 43 -15.76 -2.65 5.72
C THR A 43 -14.75 -2.77 4.57
N LEU A 44 -15.21 -3.19 3.38
CA LEU A 44 -14.39 -3.43 2.19
C LEU A 44 -14.46 -2.33 1.11
N SER A 45 -14.78 -1.10 1.47
CA SER A 45 -14.80 -0.03 0.46
C SER A 45 -13.39 0.36 0.01
N LYS A 46 -13.25 0.75 -1.26
CA LYS A 46 -11.99 1.27 -1.83
C LYS A 46 -11.42 2.42 -0.98
N SER A 47 -12.27 3.35 -0.54
CA SER A 47 -11.86 4.51 0.26
C SER A 47 -11.40 4.08 1.67
N SER A 48 -12.08 3.11 2.28
CA SER A 48 -11.67 2.56 3.58
C SER A 48 -10.30 1.90 3.51
N ILE A 49 -10.06 1.07 2.49
CA ILE A 49 -8.76 0.41 2.28
C ILE A 49 -7.66 1.44 2.01
N GLN A 50 -7.94 2.45 1.19
CA GLN A 50 -6.99 3.52 0.92
C GLN A 50 -6.62 4.30 2.18
N ARG A 51 -7.62 4.68 2.98
CA ARG A 51 -7.41 5.41 4.24
C ARG A 51 -6.53 4.60 5.19
N ILE A 52 -6.87 3.33 5.42
CA ILE A 52 -6.13 2.49 6.36
C ILE A 52 -4.72 2.19 5.84
N ARG A 53 -4.53 1.90 4.54
CA ARG A 53 -3.17 1.74 3.96
C ARG A 53 -2.34 3.02 4.14
N THR A 54 -2.95 4.19 3.98
CA THR A 54 -2.25 5.48 4.18
C THR A 54 -1.85 5.67 5.64
N GLU A 55 -2.75 5.41 6.58
CA GLU A 55 -2.47 5.49 8.03
C GLU A 55 -1.34 4.53 8.42
N LYS A 56 -1.40 3.26 7.99
CA LYS A 56 -0.37 2.26 8.29
C LYS A 56 0.98 2.55 7.64
N ARG A 57 1.01 3.15 6.45
CA ARG A 57 2.27 3.62 5.84
C ARG A 57 2.87 4.80 6.61
N LYS A 58 2.05 5.73 7.11
CA LYS A 58 2.52 6.83 7.97
C LYS A 58 3.11 6.30 9.27
N GLU A 59 2.41 5.39 9.94
CA GLU A 59 2.88 4.71 11.15
C GLU A 59 4.22 4.02 10.91
N ARG A 60 4.33 3.25 9.81
CA ARG A 60 5.59 2.60 9.43
C ARG A 60 6.73 3.59 9.17
N ALA A 61 6.47 4.71 8.50
CA ALA A 61 7.49 5.72 8.24
C ALA A 61 7.99 6.37 9.55
N VAL A 62 7.10 6.62 10.50
CA VAL A 62 7.47 7.13 11.83
C VAL A 62 8.34 6.11 12.57
N ASN A 63 7.95 4.83 12.56
CA ASN A 63 8.73 3.78 13.22
C ASN A 63 10.12 3.63 12.60
N ILE A 64 10.23 3.61 11.27
CA ILE A 64 11.54 3.55 10.58
C ILE A 64 12.42 4.73 10.99
N LYS A 65 11.86 5.94 11.12
CA LYS A 65 12.60 7.11 11.55
C LYS A 65 13.08 6.95 13.00
N ILE A 66 12.23 6.48 13.90
CA ILE A 66 12.57 6.27 15.31
C ILE A 66 13.66 5.19 15.42
N ASP A 67 13.51 4.06 14.74
CA ASP A 67 14.46 2.96 14.75
C ASP A 67 15.84 3.43 14.26
N PHE A 68 15.87 4.20 13.17
CA PHE A 68 17.10 4.79 12.65
C PHE A 68 17.74 5.78 13.64
N GLN A 69 16.94 6.55 14.38
CA GLN A 69 17.44 7.50 15.39
C GLN A 69 17.95 6.82 16.67
N ASN A 70 17.40 5.65 17.01
CA ASN A 70 17.85 4.88 18.17
C ASN A 70 19.18 4.17 17.90
N GLU A 71 19.42 3.76 16.65
CA GLU A 71 20.61 3.04 16.21
C GLU A 71 21.28 3.78 15.06
N VAL A 72 21.60 5.07 15.25
CA VAL A 72 22.29 5.86 14.22
C VAL A 72 23.66 5.25 13.95
N PRO A 73 23.95 4.79 12.72
CA PRO A 73 25.27 4.26 12.38
C PRO A 73 26.33 5.38 12.40
N ASP A 74 27.56 5.04 12.78
CA ASP A 74 28.69 5.98 12.77
C ASP A 74 28.98 6.54 11.37
N GLU A 75 28.69 5.76 10.32
CA GLU A 75 28.82 6.14 8.92
C GLU A 75 27.56 5.76 8.14
N VAL A 76 27.07 6.68 7.29
CA VAL A 76 25.86 6.49 6.47
C VAL A 76 26.17 6.84 5.03
N THR A 77 25.96 5.90 4.10
CA THR A 77 25.99 6.16 2.66
C THR A 77 24.57 6.30 2.12
N LEU A 78 24.29 7.40 1.41
CA LEU A 78 22.97 7.70 0.87
C LEU A 78 22.97 7.53 -0.65
N HIS A 79 22.19 6.58 -1.15
CA HIS A 79 21.94 6.41 -2.59
C HIS A 79 20.50 6.82 -2.92
N TRP A 80 20.34 7.73 -3.86
CA TRP A 80 19.04 8.11 -4.41
C TRP A 80 18.89 7.51 -5.79
N ASP A 81 17.98 6.54 -5.93
CA ASP A 81 17.57 6.06 -7.24
C ASP A 81 16.44 6.94 -7.80
N GLY A 82 16.52 7.24 -9.09
CA GLY A 82 15.56 8.08 -9.79
C GLY A 82 14.65 7.25 -10.68
N LYS A 83 13.35 7.57 -10.71
CA LYS A 83 12.41 6.96 -11.66
C LYS A 83 11.76 8.03 -12.54
N LEU A 84 11.85 7.87 -13.86
CA LEU A 84 11.12 8.71 -14.80
C LEU A 84 9.61 8.46 -14.65
N LEU A 85 8.87 9.50 -14.23
CA LEU A 85 7.41 9.47 -14.19
C LEU A 85 6.83 9.97 -15.52
N PRO A 86 5.70 9.41 -15.98
CA PRO A 86 5.01 9.94 -17.15
C PRO A 86 4.68 11.43 -16.97
N ALA A 87 4.82 12.21 -18.03
CA ALA A 87 4.37 13.59 -18.03
C ALA A 87 2.87 13.67 -17.68
N LEU A 88 2.52 14.60 -16.78
CA LEU A 88 1.14 14.84 -16.35
C LEU A 88 0.26 15.44 -17.47
N SER A 89 0.87 15.93 -18.56
CA SER A 89 0.15 16.40 -19.73
C SER A 89 -0.37 15.21 -20.53
N ALA A 90 -1.69 15.20 -20.79
CA ALA A 90 -2.38 14.18 -21.57
C ALA A 90 -2.05 14.19 -23.07
N GLN A 91 -0.81 14.48 -23.45
CA GLN A 91 -0.36 14.27 -24.82
C GLN A 91 -0.12 12.79 -25.02
N ARG A 92 -1.08 12.15 -25.69
CA ARG A 92 -0.97 10.80 -26.25
C ARG A 92 0.42 10.61 -26.81
N LYS A 93 1.18 9.66 -26.25
CA LYS A 93 2.45 9.23 -26.83
C LYS A 93 2.18 8.83 -28.28
N LYS A 94 2.71 9.57 -29.25
CA LYS A 94 3.07 8.98 -30.53
C LYS A 94 4.21 8.02 -30.22
N ASN A 95 4.03 6.76 -30.59
CA ASN A 95 5.04 5.71 -30.43
C ASN A 95 6.39 6.21 -30.94
N ALA A 96 7.36 6.33 -30.05
CA ALA A 96 8.76 6.37 -30.43
C ALA A 96 9.38 5.09 -29.87
N CYS A 97 9.51 4.12 -30.76
CA CYS A 97 10.43 3.01 -30.62
C CYS A 97 11.84 3.58 -30.50
N LEU A 98 12.56 3.18 -29.45
CA LEU A 98 14.02 3.06 -29.40
C LEU A 98 14.34 1.84 -28.52
#